data_AF-A0A0Q0FLA4-F1
#
_entry.id   AF-A0A0Q0FLA4-F1
#
_cell.length_a   1.000
_cell.length_b   1.000
_cell.length_c   1.000
_cell.angle_alpha   90.00
_cell.angle_beta   90.00
_cell.angle_gamma   90.00
#
_symmetry.space_group_name_H-M   'P 1'
#
loop_
_entity.id
_entity.type
_entity.pdbx_description
1 polymer ?
#
loop_
_entity_poly.entity_id
_entity_poly.type
_entity_poly.pdbx_seq_one_letter_code
_entity_poly.pdbx_strand_id
1 'polypeptide(L)' 'MAQCIFYIQDIIVAPSYQKQGIGRLVMTHIENYLTNTCSNGATVGLLSAHGKESFYTHYGYVKRDGDVLGLGMCKFISR' A
#
# COMPACT_ATOMS: atom_id res chain seq x y z
N MET A 1 -19.77 -5.60 2.93
CA MET A 1 -18.87 -6.58 3.56
C MET A 1 -17.76 -6.87 2.58
N ALA A 2 -16.50 -6.60 2.92
CA ALA A 2 -15.38 -6.91 2.05
C ALA A 2 -15.26 -8.43 1.92
N GLN A 3 -15.33 -8.95 0.70
CA GLN A 3 -15.32 -10.40 0.46
C GLN A 3 -13.90 -10.99 0.48
N CYS A 4 -12.88 -10.15 0.36
CA CYS A 4 -11.46 -10.53 0.46
C CYS A 4 -10.60 -9.28 0.78
N ILE A 5 -9.51 -9.46 1.54
CA ILE A 5 -8.52 -8.42 1.79
C ILE A 5 -7.18 -8.87 1.20
N PHE A 6 -6.61 -8.04 0.34
CA PHE A 6 -5.24 -8.15 -0.11
C PHE A 6 -4.38 -7.19 0.70
N TYR A 7 -3.18 -7.60 1.05
CA TYR A 7 -2.29 -6.79 1.86
C TYR A 7 -0.92 -6.69 1.21
N ILE A 8 -0.45 -5.46 1.02
CA ILE A 8 0.88 -5.16 0.49
C ILE A 8 1.78 -4.84 1.69
N GLN A 9 2.91 -5.53 1.77
CA GLN A 9 3.88 -5.35 2.84
C GLN A 9 5.31 -5.28 2.26
N ASP A 10 6.18 -4.54 2.95
CA ASP A 10 7.63 -4.54 2.75
C ASP A 10 8.10 -4.26 1.31
N ILE A 11 7.53 -3.22 0.67
CA ILE A 11 8.10 -2.69 -0.57
C ILE A 11 9.36 -1.91 -0.25
N ILE A 12 10.51 -2.49 -0.59
CA ILE A 12 11.83 -1.95 -0.32
C ILE A 12 12.61 -1.85 -1.62
N VAL A 13 13.22 -0.69 -1.85
CA VAL A 13 14.23 -0.48 -2.88
C VAL A 13 15.53 -0.12 -2.18
N ALA A 14 16.60 -0.87 -2.47
CA ALA A 14 17.92 -0.64 -1.90
C ALA A 14 18.35 0.83 -2.12
N PRO A 15 18.97 1.50 -1.12
CA PRO A 15 19.24 2.95 -1.19
C PRO A 15 19.97 3.42 -2.45
N SER A 16 20.95 2.65 -2.93
CA SER A 16 21.71 2.94 -4.16
C SER A 16 20.87 2.89 -5.45
N TYR A 17 19.67 2.32 -5.38
CA TYR A 17 18.74 2.16 -6.51
C TYR A 17 17.48 3.02 -6.37
N GLN A 18 17.37 3.85 -5.33
CA GLN A 18 16.22 4.73 -5.14
C GLN A 18 16.25 5.91 -6.12
N LYS A 19 15.08 6.55 -6.31
CA LYS A 19 14.87 7.69 -7.24
C LYS A 19 15.10 7.39 -8.73
N GLN A 20 15.29 6.13 -9.09
CA GLN A 20 15.41 5.66 -10.48
C GLN A 20 14.10 5.09 -11.05
N GLY A 21 12.96 5.34 -10.38
CA GLY A 21 11.66 4.81 -10.80
C GLY A 21 11.39 3.35 -10.45
N ILE A 22 12.33 2.64 -9.84
CA ILE A 22 12.20 1.20 -9.53
C ILE A 22 11.00 0.92 -8.60
N GLY A 23 10.77 1.75 -7.57
CA GLY A 23 9.59 1.58 -6.70
C GLY A 23 8.28 1.70 -7.47
N ARG A 24 8.22 2.60 -8.46
CA ARG A 24 7.06 2.75 -9.35
C ARG A 24 6.89 1.52 -10.23
N LEU A 25 7.98 0.98 -10.77
CA LEU A 25 7.95 -0.25 -11.56
C LEU A 25 7.36 -1.41 -10.74
N VAL A 26 7.86 -1.62 -9.52
CA VAL A 26 7.35 -2.65 -8.60
C VAL A 26 5.86 -2.48 -8.33
N MET A 27 5.41 -1.28 -7.93
CA MET A 27 3.99 -1.03 -7.68
C MET A 27 3.13 -1.18 -8.94
N THR A 28 3.64 -0.81 -10.12
CA THR A 28 2.91 -1.00 -11.38
C THR A 28 2.62 -2.49 -11.63
N HIS A 29 3.59 -3.36 -11.38
CA HIS A 29 3.37 -4.81 -11.49
C HIS A 29 2.37 -5.32 -10.45
N ILE A 30 2.44 -4.83 -9.21
CA ILE A 30 1.49 -5.20 -8.14
C ILE A 30 0.07 -4.75 -8.50
N GLU A 31 -0.13 -3.50 -8.91
CA GLU A 31 -1.44 -2.97 -9.28
C GLU A 31 -2.03 -3.69 -10.49
N ASN A 32 -1.21 -4.06 -11.48
CA ASN A 32 -1.65 -4.89 -12.60
C ASN A 32 -2.13 -6.27 -12.14
N TYR A 33 -1.43 -6.91 -11.19
CA TYR A 33 -1.87 -8.17 -10.62
C TYR A 33 -3.20 -8.02 -9.87
N LEU A 34 -3.32 -7.00 -9.01
CA LEU A 34 -4.52 -6.73 -8.23
C LEU A 34 -5.72 -6.46 -9.12
N THR A 35 -5.56 -5.66 -10.18
CA THR A 35 -6.64 -5.33 -11.13
C THR A 35 -7.21 -6.58 -11.80
N ASN A 36 -6.36 -7.57 -12.09
CA ASN A 36 -6.78 -8.81 -12.76
C ASN A 36 -7.32 -9.87 -11.78
N THR A 37 -6.99 -9.77 -10.49
CA THR A 37 -7.26 -10.84 -9.50
C THR A 37 -8.37 -10.46 -8.52
N CYS A 38 -8.47 -9.19 -8.15
CA CYS A 38 -9.41 -8.72 -7.15
C CYS A 38 -10.83 -8.67 -7.71
N SER A 39 -11.75 -9.42 -7.09
CA SER A 39 -13.18 -9.27 -7.34
C SER A 39 -13.71 -7.94 -6.80
N ASN A 40 -14.80 -7.45 -7.39
CA ASN A 40 -15.50 -6.26 -6.89
C ASN A 40 -15.80 -6.36 -5.38
N GLY A 41 -15.48 -5.30 -4.64
CA GLY A 41 -15.65 -5.27 -3.18
C GLY A 41 -14.50 -5.86 -2.37
N ALA A 42 -13.42 -6.34 -3.01
CA ALA A 42 -12.16 -6.58 -2.33
C ALA A 42 -11.55 -5.28 -1.81
N THR A 43 -10.77 -5.36 -0.73
CA THR A 43 -10.03 -4.20 -0.18
C THR A 43 -8.55 -4.50 -0.25
N VAL A 44 -7.75 -3.54 -0.72
CA VAL A 44 -6.29 -3.62 -0.69
C VAL A 44 -5.77 -2.68 0.39
N GLY A 45 -5.06 -3.22 1.37
CA GLY A 45 -4.50 -2.47 2.49
C GLY A 45 -2.98 -2.43 2.45
N LEU A 46 -2.41 -1.34 2.96
CA LEU A 46 -0.99 -1.20 3.26
C LEU A 46 -0.77 -0.25 4.43
N LEU A 47 0.38 -0.36 5.08
CA LEU A 47 0.87 0.62 6.03
C LEU A 47 2.04 1.37 5.39
N SER A 48 1.83 2.64 5.04
CA SER A 48 2.87 3.47 4.47
C SER A 48 3.94 3.81 5.51
N ALA A 49 5.20 3.80 5.09
CA ALA A 49 6.24 4.49 5.85
C ALA A 49 5.91 5.99 5.95
N HIS A 50 6.27 6.60 7.07
CA HIS A 50 6.01 8.02 7.31
C HIS A 50 6.62 8.90 6.21
N GLY A 51 5.81 9.79 5.63
CA GLY A 51 6.22 10.71 4.55
C GLY A 51 6.28 10.06 3.17
N LYS A 52 5.80 8.82 3.01
CA LYS A 52 5.68 8.10 1.73
C LYS A 52 4.24 7.94 1.27
N GLU A 53 3.28 8.56 1.95
CA GLU A 53 1.85 8.42 1.65
C GLU A 53 1.56 8.89 0.23
N SER A 54 2.16 10.01 -0.19
CA SER A 54 1.98 10.56 -1.54
C SER A 54 2.34 9.57 -2.65
N PHE A 55 3.39 8.75 -2.44
CA PHE A 55 3.78 7.71 -3.38
C PHE A 55 2.62 6.72 -3.63
N TYR A 56 1.90 6.32 -2.60
CA TYR A 56 0.77 5.39 -2.71
C TYR A 56 -0.52 6.08 -3.19
N THR A 57 -0.73 7.35 -2.87
CA THR A 57 -1.92 8.09 -3.36
C THR A 57 -1.99 8.17 -4.88
N HIS A 58 -0.85 8.08 -5.58
CA HIS A 58 -0.81 8.00 -7.05
C HIS A 58 -1.50 6.75 -7.63
N TYR A 59 -1.70 5.70 -6.83
CA TYR A 59 -2.40 4.47 -7.23
C TYR A 59 -3.82 4.39 -6.64
N GLY A 60 -4.33 5.48 -6.06
CA GLY A 60 -5.70 5.53 -5.52
C GLY A 60 -5.85 5.06 -4.07
N TYR A 61 -4.75 4.75 -3.37
CA TYR A 61 -4.81 4.50 -1.93
C TYR A 61 -5.17 5.77 -1.17
N VAL A 62 -6.07 5.64 -0.20
CA VAL A 62 -6.50 6.74 0.67
C VAL A 62 -5.87 6.63 2.05
N LYS A 63 -5.56 7.77 2.66
CA LYS A 63 -5.03 7.81 4.02
C LYS A 63 -6.11 7.35 5.02
N ARG A 64 -5.66 6.68 6.09
CA ARG A 64 -6.44 6.39 7.29
C ARG A 64 -6.13 7.47 8.34
N ASP A 65 -6.47 8.71 8.02
CA ASP A 65 -6.19 9.91 8.83
C ASP A 65 -7.31 10.27 9.81
N GLY A 66 -8.40 9.50 9.85
CA GLY A 66 -9.49 9.68 10.79
C GLY A 66 -10.69 10.43 10.22
N ASP A 67 -10.53 11.13 9.11
CA ASP A 67 -11.58 12.01 8.55
C ASP A 67 -12.71 11.21 7.90
N VAL A 68 -12.38 10.36 6.91
CA VAL A 68 -13.36 9.52 6.19
C VAL A 68 -13.42 8.12 6.80
N LEU A 69 -12.26 7.64 7.22
CA LEU A 69 -12.03 6.32 7.75
C LEU A 69 -11.18 6.47 9.02
N GLY A 70 -11.48 5.72 10.08
CA GLY A 70 -10.76 5.81 11.36
C GLY A 70 -9.24 5.62 11.22
N LEU A 71 -8.48 6.02 12.24
CA LEU A 71 -7.01 6.05 12.17
C LEU A 71 -6.37 4.69 11.84
N GLY A 72 -5.28 4.72 11.08
CA GLY A 72 -4.40 3.56 10.89
C GLY A 72 -3.68 3.22 12.20
N MET A 73 -3.56 1.93 12.53
CA MET A 73 -2.96 1.48 13.77
C MET A 73 -2.03 0.29 13.53
N CYS A 74 -0.92 0.23 14.27
CA CYS A 74 -0.04 -0.93 14.34
C CYS A 74 0.53 -1.09 15.75
N LYS A 75 0.95 -2.30 16.10
CA LYS A 75 1.63 -2.59 17.37
C LYS A 75 2.84 -3.46 17.09
N PHE A 76 4.01 -2.99 17.54
CA PHE A 76 5.23 -3.78 17.54
C PHE A 76 5.29 -4.60 18.83
N ILE A 77 5.61 -5.89 18.72
CA ILE A 77 5.81 -6.77 19.87
C ILE A 77 7.31 -7.03 19.98
N SER A 78 7.92 -6.56 21.06
CA SER A 78 9.26 -6.98 21.48
C SER A 78 9.12 -7.89 22.70
N ARG A 79 9.70 -9.09 22.64
CA ARG A 79 9.91 -9.93 23.81
C ARG A 79 11.32 -9.74 24.31
#